data_AF-A0A3D8IA90-F1
#
_entry.id   AF-A0A3D8IA90-F1
#
_cell.length_a   1.000
_cell.length_b   1.000
_cell.length_c   1.000
_cell.angle_alpha   90.00
_cell.angle_beta   90.00
_cell.angle_gamma   90.00
#
_symmetry.space_group_name_H-M   'P 1'
#
loop_
_entity.id
_entity.type
_entity.pdbx_description
1 polymer ?
#
loop_
_entity_poly.entity_id
_entity_poly.type
_entity_poly.pdbx_seq_one_letter_code
_entity_poly.pdbx_strand_id
1 'polypeptide(L)'
;MRMIYLIIGILIVVLFNGCVNLMYFDPQYYKYRKLFYKESGTYIYDEKLYKEAENLRKKNGGMYVFVDFTPLLSNGYELMIDMDKASTQPRQIDSRIRTNDYLEHYFIDSQGKRHIISYRKGFYFRYYGLWLDGDEGGGFHWHTTNYFDNGSSANTFILKDNKWQQVEN
;
A
#
# COMPACT_ATOMS: atom_id res chain seq x y z
N MET A 1 47.92 -2.00 -12.71
CA MET A 1 46.81 -2.26 -13.65
C MET A 1 46.14 -3.63 -13.46
N ARG A 2 46.87 -4.75 -13.33
CA ARG A 2 46.27 -6.09 -13.14
C ARG A 2 45.35 -6.25 -11.90
N MET A 3 45.69 -5.64 -10.76
CA MET A 3 44.83 -5.68 -9.56
C MET A 3 43.51 -4.91 -9.72
N ILE A 4 43.49 -3.82 -10.49
CA ILE A 4 42.27 -3.03 -10.72
C ILE A 4 41.25 -3.83 -11.52
N TYR A 5 41.69 -4.57 -12.54
CA TYR A 5 40.80 -5.45 -13.31
C TYR A 5 40.25 -6.60 -12.48
N LEU A 6 41.01 -7.08 -11.50
CA LEU A 6 40.56 -8.14 -10.59
C LEU A 6 39.53 -7.62 -9.57
N ILE A 7 39.73 -6.41 -9.05
CA ILE A 7 38.75 -5.72 -8.17
C ILE A 7 37.48 -5.37 -8.94
N ILE A 8 37.59 -4.85 -10.16
CA ILE A 8 36.45 -4.59 -11.05
C ILE A 8 35.75 -5.89 -11.43
N GLY A 9 36.51 -6.96 -11.71
CA GLY A 9 35.96 -8.29 -12.01
C GLY A 9 35.17 -8.87 -10.84
N ILE A 10 35.69 -8.77 -9.61
CA ILE A 10 34.98 -9.20 -8.40
C ILE A 10 33.75 -8.30 -8.14
N LEU A 11 33.85 -6.99 -8.32
CA LEU A 11 32.71 -6.06 -8.21
C LEU A 11 31.60 -6.41 -9.20
N ILE A 12 31.95 -6.69 -10.46
CA ILE A 12 31.02 -7.18 -11.47
C ILE A 12 30.42 -8.51 -11.00
N VAL A 13 31.22 -9.50 -10.63
CA VAL A 13 30.71 -10.80 -10.18
C VAL A 13 29.82 -10.70 -8.93
N VAL A 14 30.10 -9.80 -7.98
CA VAL A 14 29.27 -9.55 -6.78
C VAL A 14 27.99 -8.77 -7.14
N LEU A 15 28.04 -7.85 -8.11
CA LEU A 15 26.85 -7.18 -8.64
C LEU A 15 25.98 -8.14 -9.47
N PHE A 16 26.57 -9.08 -10.20
CA PHE A 16 25.86 -9.96 -11.13
C PHE A 16 25.44 -11.32 -10.52
N ASN A 17 25.88 -11.69 -9.31
CA ASN A 17 25.52 -12.97 -8.66
C ASN A 17 24.20 -12.97 -7.87
N GLY A 18 23.41 -11.89 -7.93
CA GLY A 18 22.07 -11.92 -7.35
C GLY A 18 21.58 -10.55 -6.91
N CYS A 19 20.76 -9.94 -7.76
CA CYS A 19 19.85 -8.85 -7.40
C CYS A 19 20.52 -7.58 -6.87
N VAL A 20 21.03 -6.71 -7.75
CA VAL A 20 21.43 -5.35 -7.34
C VAL A 20 20.16 -4.51 -7.16
N ASN A 21 19.83 -4.20 -5.91
CA ASN A 21 18.80 -3.22 -5.59
C ASN A 21 19.44 -1.84 -5.37
N LEU A 22 19.24 -0.91 -6.31
CA LEU A 22 19.78 0.46 -6.21
C LEU A 22 18.85 1.44 -5.48
N MET A 23 17.73 0.96 -4.91
CA MET A 23 16.73 1.78 -4.22
C MET A 23 17.32 2.70 -3.14
N TYR A 24 18.28 2.20 -2.35
CA TYR A 24 18.84 2.95 -1.23
C TYR A 24 19.79 4.09 -1.67
N PHE A 25 20.29 4.05 -2.91
CA PHE A 25 21.12 5.11 -3.48
C PHE A 25 20.28 6.18 -4.18
N ASP A 26 18.96 6.04 -4.18
CA ASP A 26 18.03 6.87 -4.92
C ASP A 26 17.41 7.98 -4.04
N PRO A 27 17.64 9.26 -4.34
CA PRO A 27 16.99 10.35 -3.60
C PRO A 27 15.46 10.28 -3.60
N GLN A 28 14.84 9.77 -4.66
CA GLN A 28 13.38 9.63 -4.70
C GLN A 28 12.86 8.55 -3.74
N TYR A 29 13.67 7.57 -3.37
CA TYR A 29 13.30 6.59 -2.35
C TYR A 29 13.04 7.26 -1.00
N TYR A 30 13.85 8.26 -0.63
CA TYR A 30 13.65 9.01 0.62
C TYR A 30 12.42 9.91 0.57
N LYS A 31 12.08 10.46 -0.61
CA LYS A 31 10.80 11.16 -0.82
C LYS A 31 9.63 10.21 -0.62
N TYR A 32 9.69 9.01 -1.21
CA TYR A 32 8.72 7.94 -0.99
C TYR A 32 8.60 7.58 0.49
N ARG A 33 9.70 7.28 1.18
CA ARG A 33 9.66 6.92 2.61
C ARG A 33 9.02 8.02 3.45
N LYS A 34 9.37 9.29 3.19
CA LYS A 34 8.77 10.43 3.90
C LYS A 34 7.26 10.49 3.70
N LEU A 35 6.77 10.29 2.46
CA LEU A 35 5.33 10.22 2.18
C LEU A 35 4.69 9.02 2.89
N PHE A 36 5.30 7.84 2.79
CA PHE A 36 4.82 6.63 3.45
C PHE A 36 4.65 6.84 4.96
N TYR A 37 5.65 7.34 5.67
CA TYR A 37 5.53 7.51 7.13
C TYR A 37 4.63 8.67 7.56
N LYS A 38 4.39 9.66 6.70
CA LYS A 38 3.58 10.84 7.06
C LYS A 38 2.13 10.77 6.61
N GLU A 39 1.85 10.03 5.54
CA GLU A 39 0.55 10.09 4.86
C GLU A 39 -0.04 8.71 4.59
N SER A 40 0.72 7.62 4.66
CA SER A 40 0.11 6.29 4.56
C SER A 40 -0.55 5.97 5.89
N GLY A 41 -1.68 5.28 5.88
CA GLY A 41 -2.44 5.03 7.10
C GLY A 41 -3.92 4.76 6.83
N THR A 42 -4.67 4.65 7.92
CA THR A 42 -6.13 4.55 7.88
C THR A 42 -6.75 5.92 8.00
N TYR A 43 -7.62 6.28 7.07
CA TYR A 43 -8.36 7.53 7.02
C TYR A 43 -9.83 7.28 7.39
N ILE A 44 -10.30 7.93 8.44
CA ILE A 44 -11.61 7.70 9.08
C ILE A 44 -12.49 8.95 8.96
N TYR A 45 -13.61 8.82 8.27
CA TYR A 45 -14.63 9.88 8.16
C TYR A 45 -15.57 9.87 9.36
N ASP A 46 -16.02 8.69 9.80
CA ASP A 46 -16.89 8.52 10.95
C ASP A 46 -16.24 7.58 11.99
N GLU A 47 -15.78 8.16 13.10
CA GLU A 47 -15.07 7.43 14.15
C GLU A 47 -15.95 6.38 14.85
N LYS A 48 -17.26 6.66 15.00
CA LYS A 48 -18.18 5.75 15.70
C LYS A 48 -18.45 4.53 14.85
N LEU A 49 -18.80 4.73 13.58
CA LEU A 49 -19.04 3.64 12.63
C LEU A 49 -17.77 2.84 12.34
N TYR A 50 -16.60 3.50 12.29
CA TYR A 50 -15.33 2.79 12.12
C TYR A 50 -15.03 1.84 13.29
N LYS A 51 -15.22 2.30 14.54
CA LYS A 51 -15.05 1.43 15.72
C LYS A 51 -16.02 0.25 15.71
N GLU A 52 -17.24 0.46 15.26
CA GLU A 52 -18.24 -0.59 15.08
C GLU A 52 -17.79 -1.63 14.05
N ALA A 53 -17.35 -1.18 12.86
CA ALA A 53 -16.81 -2.04 11.81
C ALA A 53 -15.58 -2.85 12.27
N GLU A 54 -14.64 -2.22 12.99
CA GLU A 54 -13.47 -2.91 13.54
C GLU A 54 -13.83 -3.94 14.62
N ASN A 55 -14.85 -3.66 15.44
CA ASN A 55 -15.35 -4.63 16.42
C ASN A 55 -15.99 -5.85 15.73
N LEU A 56 -16.76 -5.63 14.67
CA LEU A 56 -17.33 -6.69 13.86
C LEU A 56 -16.24 -7.55 13.20
N ARG A 57 -15.22 -6.90 12.63
CA ARG A 57 -14.05 -7.58 12.07
C ARG A 57 -13.34 -8.46 13.10
N LYS A 58 -13.09 -7.92 14.30
CA LYS A 58 -12.46 -8.68 15.40
C LYS A 58 -13.30 -9.88 15.83
N LYS A 59 -14.63 -9.74 15.89
CA LYS A 59 -15.54 -10.86 16.15
C LYS A 59 -15.50 -11.92 15.04
N ASN A 60 -15.28 -11.52 13.79
CA ASN A 60 -15.14 -12.38 12.62
C ASN A 60 -13.69 -12.89 12.41
N GLY A 61 -12.94 -13.14 13.48
CA GLY A 61 -11.57 -13.67 13.40
C GLY A 61 -10.55 -12.74 12.74
N GLY A 62 -10.87 -11.45 12.56
CA GLY A 62 -9.99 -10.47 11.94
C GLY A 62 -10.16 -10.30 10.43
N MET A 63 -11.06 -11.05 9.79
CA MET A 63 -11.27 -11.03 8.33
C MET A 63 -12.10 -9.82 7.89
N TYR A 64 -11.61 -9.10 6.87
CA TYR A 64 -12.28 -7.94 6.24
C TYR A 64 -13.38 -8.35 5.24
N VAL A 65 -13.78 -9.62 5.21
CA VAL A 65 -14.83 -10.12 4.33
C VAL A 65 -15.82 -10.88 5.19
N PHE A 66 -17.10 -10.53 5.07
CA PHE A 66 -18.19 -11.27 5.68
C PHE A 66 -18.81 -12.13 4.57
N VAL A 67 -18.55 -13.45 4.63
CA VAL A 67 -18.89 -14.39 3.56
C VAL A 67 -20.39 -14.74 3.59
N ASP A 68 -20.98 -14.78 4.79
CA ASP A 68 -22.33 -15.34 4.98
C ASP A 68 -23.40 -14.30 5.37
N PHE A 69 -23.00 -13.06 5.71
CA PHE A 69 -23.94 -12.00 6.07
C PHE A 69 -23.29 -10.63 5.90
N THR A 70 -24.08 -9.60 5.61
CA THR A 70 -23.62 -8.21 5.64
C THR A 70 -24.03 -7.59 6.98
N PRO A 71 -23.09 -7.18 7.85
CA PRO A 71 -23.46 -6.67 9.17
C PRO A 71 -24.23 -5.35 9.06
N LEU A 72 -25.30 -5.25 9.83
CA LEU A 72 -26.04 -4.00 10.01
C LEU A 72 -25.32 -3.12 11.03
N LEU A 73 -25.05 -1.87 10.67
CA LEU A 73 -24.45 -0.88 11.56
C LEU A 73 -25.51 -0.17 12.40
N SER A 74 -25.08 0.50 13.47
CA SER A 74 -25.95 1.28 14.36
C SER A 74 -26.68 2.44 13.69
N ASN A 75 -26.27 2.85 12.49
CA ASN A 75 -26.98 3.83 11.66
C ASN A 75 -28.14 3.22 10.84
N GLY A 76 -28.38 1.91 10.94
CA GLY A 76 -29.45 1.20 10.23
C GLY A 76 -29.10 0.79 8.80
N TYR A 77 -27.84 0.93 8.37
CA TYR A 77 -27.38 0.55 7.04
C TYR A 77 -26.35 -0.58 7.08
N GLU A 78 -26.27 -1.34 5.99
CA GLU A 78 -25.35 -2.45 5.85
C GLU A 78 -23.91 -1.97 5.64
N LEU A 79 -22.96 -2.59 6.34
CA LEU A 79 -21.54 -2.36 6.17
C LEU A 79 -21.04 -3.08 4.91
N MET A 80 -20.57 -2.30 3.95
CA MET A 80 -19.96 -2.80 2.73
C MET A 80 -18.45 -2.58 2.75
N ILE A 81 -17.71 -3.48 2.11
CA ILE A 81 -16.26 -3.42 2.02
C ILE A 81 -15.86 -3.53 0.55
N ASP A 82 -15.11 -2.54 0.10
CA ASP A 82 -14.51 -2.51 -1.23
C ASP A 82 -13.00 -2.75 -1.07
N MET A 83 -12.61 -4.02 -1.23
CA MET A 83 -11.20 -4.44 -1.20
C MET A 83 -10.46 -3.99 -2.47
N ASP A 84 -11.20 -3.88 -3.58
CA ASP A 84 -10.68 -3.71 -4.93
C ASP A 84 -10.69 -2.27 -5.40
N LYS A 85 -10.97 -1.26 -4.56
CA LYS A 85 -10.68 0.14 -4.92
C LYS A 85 -9.20 0.35 -5.26
N ALA A 86 -8.33 -0.55 -4.80
CA ALA A 86 -6.92 -0.70 -5.24
C ALA A 86 -6.76 -0.97 -6.75
N SER A 87 -7.78 -1.53 -7.41
CA SER A 87 -7.82 -1.83 -8.85
C SER A 87 -8.15 -0.62 -9.72
N THR A 88 -8.60 0.50 -9.12
CA THR A 88 -8.53 1.82 -9.77
C THR A 88 -7.06 2.19 -9.86
N GLN A 89 -6.49 2.17 -11.07
CA GLN A 89 -5.05 2.29 -11.32
C GLN A 89 -4.37 3.28 -10.35
N PRO A 90 -3.30 2.86 -9.62
CA PRO A 90 -2.61 3.70 -8.67
C PRO A 90 -2.29 5.06 -9.26
N ARG A 91 -2.77 6.13 -8.62
CA ARG A 91 -2.62 7.48 -9.13
C ARG A 91 -1.15 7.89 -9.05
N GLN A 92 -0.59 8.30 -10.18
CA GLN A 92 0.76 8.82 -10.22
C GLN A 92 0.81 10.20 -9.53
N ILE A 93 1.69 10.34 -8.53
CA ILE A 93 1.90 11.60 -7.79
C ILE A 93 3.32 12.15 -7.99
N ASP A 94 4.23 11.31 -8.48
CA ASP A 94 5.57 11.68 -8.93
C ASP A 94 6.00 10.75 -10.08
N SER A 95 7.09 11.08 -10.76
CA SER A 95 7.77 10.28 -11.79
C SER A 95 7.88 8.79 -11.45
N ARG A 96 8.12 8.43 -10.18
CA ARG A 96 8.28 7.04 -9.72
C ARG A 96 7.48 6.68 -8.48
N ILE A 97 6.58 7.57 -8.05
CA ILE A 97 5.76 7.35 -6.86
C ILE A 97 4.29 7.35 -7.27
N ARG A 98 3.57 6.31 -6.87
CA ARG A 98 2.12 6.19 -7.02
C ARG A 98 1.46 6.06 -5.66
N THR A 99 0.18 6.39 -5.58
CA THR A 99 -0.65 6.20 -4.39
C THR A 99 -1.90 5.41 -4.74
N ASN A 100 -2.41 4.64 -3.79
CA ASN A 100 -3.69 3.96 -3.89
C ASN A 100 -4.49 4.15 -2.61
N ASP A 101 -5.80 4.12 -2.77
CA ASP A 101 -6.74 3.98 -1.67
C ASP A 101 -7.35 2.59 -1.77
N TYR A 102 -7.39 1.84 -0.68
CA TYR A 102 -7.80 0.44 -0.65
C TYR A 102 -8.49 0.09 0.68
N LEU A 103 -9.16 -1.07 0.74
CA LEU A 103 -9.94 -1.51 1.91
C LEU A 103 -10.90 -0.41 2.41
N GLU A 104 -11.78 0.05 1.52
CA GLU A 104 -12.77 1.06 1.86
C GLU A 104 -13.98 0.44 2.56
N HIS A 105 -14.32 0.94 3.73
CA HIS A 105 -15.56 0.65 4.44
C HIS A 105 -16.58 1.73 4.10
N TYR A 106 -17.78 1.35 3.71
CA TYR A 106 -18.83 2.28 3.32
C TYR A 106 -20.22 1.69 3.57
N PHE A 107 -21.24 2.53 3.46
CA PHE A 107 -22.64 2.10 3.41
C PHE A 107 -23.38 2.89 2.32
N ILE A 108 -24.53 2.38 1.91
CA ILE A 108 -25.45 3.04 0.98
C ILE A 108 -26.71 3.41 1.75
N ASP A 109 -27.11 4.68 1.69
CA ASP A 109 -28.31 5.15 2.38
C ASP A 109 -29.61 4.81 1.63
N SER A 110 -30.75 5.16 2.23
CA SER A 110 -32.07 4.94 1.63
C SER A 110 -32.32 5.70 0.32
N GLN A 111 -31.48 6.69 -0.01
CA GLN A 111 -31.52 7.43 -1.27
C GLN A 111 -30.56 6.85 -2.31
N GLY A 112 -29.86 5.75 -1.99
CA GLY A 112 -28.86 5.14 -2.87
C GLY A 112 -27.51 5.86 -2.87
N LYS A 113 -27.25 6.78 -1.93
CA LYS A 113 -26.00 7.52 -1.87
C LYS A 113 -24.95 6.74 -1.06
N ARG A 114 -23.74 6.62 -1.64
CA ARG A 114 -22.56 6.03 -0.98
C ARG A 114 -21.98 6.99 0.07
N HIS A 115 -21.75 6.49 1.28
CA HIS A 115 -21.09 7.20 2.38
C HIS A 115 -19.88 6.40 2.86
N ILE A 116 -18.70 7.01 2.79
CA ILE A 116 -17.45 6.37 3.18
C ILE A 116 -17.30 6.48 4.70
N ILE A 117 -17.02 5.35 5.36
CA ILE A 117 -16.70 5.28 6.79
C ILE A 117 -15.18 5.43 6.96
N SER A 118 -14.40 4.64 6.22
CA SER A 118 -12.94 4.70 6.24
C SER A 118 -12.32 4.09 4.99
N TYR A 119 -11.03 4.38 4.76
CA TYR A 119 -10.20 3.69 3.77
C TYR A 119 -8.75 3.64 4.25
N ARG A 120 -7.92 2.81 3.60
CA ARG A 120 -6.47 2.83 3.78
C ARG A 120 -5.79 3.47 2.59
N LYS A 121 -4.72 4.22 2.87
CA LYS A 121 -3.90 4.86 1.87
C LYS A 121 -2.50 4.26 1.85
N GLY A 122 -2.07 3.83 0.67
CA GLY A 122 -0.74 3.28 0.43
C GLY A 122 0.04 4.07 -0.62
N PHE A 123 1.33 3.72 -0.73
CA PHE A 123 2.22 4.28 -1.73
C PHE A 123 3.08 3.18 -2.35
N TYR A 124 3.37 3.34 -3.64
CA TYR A 124 4.25 2.48 -4.41
C TYR A 124 5.45 3.28 -4.88
N PHE A 125 6.63 2.67 -4.82
CA PHE A 125 7.84 3.23 -5.41
C PHE A 125 8.40 2.34 -6.51
N ARG A 126 8.53 2.89 -7.71
CA ARG A 126 9.23 2.22 -8.81
C ARG A 126 10.74 2.47 -8.67
N TYR A 127 11.50 1.41 -8.47
CA TYR A 127 12.94 1.48 -8.31
C TYR A 127 13.66 0.68 -9.39
N TYR A 128 14.94 1.01 -9.58
CA TYR A 128 15.80 0.38 -10.58
C TYR A 128 16.79 -0.57 -9.92
N GLY A 129 17.15 -1.60 -10.66
CA GLY A 129 18.07 -2.63 -10.23
C GLY A 129 18.39 -3.56 -11.37
N LEU A 130 19.02 -4.68 -11.06
CA LEU A 130 19.21 -5.76 -12.01
C LEU A 130 18.81 -7.07 -11.34
N TRP A 131 17.78 -7.70 -11.87
CA TRP A 131 17.27 -8.99 -11.41
C TRP A 131 17.40 -10.01 -12.53
N LEU A 132 17.88 -11.18 -12.14
CA LEU A 132 17.92 -12.37 -12.98
C LEU A 132 16.85 -13.30 -12.45
N ASP A 133 15.96 -13.71 -13.32
CA ASP A 133 14.89 -14.66 -13.05
C ASP A 133 14.93 -15.77 -14.10
N GLY A 134 14.30 -16.90 -13.82
CA GLY A 134 14.26 -18.03 -14.74
C GLY A 134 13.95 -19.34 -14.02
N ASP A 135 13.18 -20.17 -14.70
CA ASP A 135 12.87 -21.54 -14.31
C ASP A 135 13.57 -22.51 -15.29
N GLU A 136 13.92 -23.71 -14.83
CA GLU A 136 14.73 -24.73 -15.51
C GLU A 136 14.16 -25.15 -16.88
N GLY A 137 12.87 -24.86 -17.15
CA GLY A 137 12.20 -25.05 -18.45
C GLY A 137 11.72 -23.77 -19.17
N GLY A 138 11.78 -22.60 -18.51
CA GLY A 138 11.27 -21.31 -19.02
C GLY A 138 12.34 -20.39 -19.63
N GLY A 139 13.61 -20.65 -19.30
CA GLY A 139 14.75 -19.84 -19.75
C GLY A 139 15.06 -18.66 -18.83
N PHE A 140 16.14 -17.94 -19.14
CA PHE A 140 16.63 -16.81 -18.34
C PHE A 140 15.99 -15.50 -18.77
N HIS A 141 15.56 -14.72 -17.80
CA HIS A 141 15.00 -13.38 -17.97
C HIS A 141 15.76 -12.36 -17.13
N TRP A 142 15.95 -11.18 -17.71
CA TRP A 142 16.42 -10.01 -16.97
C TRP A 142 15.30 -8.99 -16.80
N HIS A 143 15.31 -8.27 -15.70
CA HIS A 143 14.51 -7.05 -15.58
C HIS A 143 15.28 -6.01 -14.79
N THR A 144 15.00 -4.74 -15.11
CA THR A 144 15.73 -3.59 -14.55
C THR A 144 14.86 -2.67 -13.69
N THR A 145 13.57 -2.98 -13.59
CA THR A 145 12.59 -2.24 -12.80
C THR A 145 11.79 -3.16 -11.91
N ASN A 146 11.53 -2.73 -10.69
CA ASN A 146 10.62 -3.41 -9.78
C ASN A 146 9.82 -2.36 -8.97
N TYR A 147 8.76 -2.79 -8.28
CA TYR A 147 7.94 -1.94 -7.43
C TYR A 147 8.07 -2.35 -5.98
N PHE A 148 8.30 -1.35 -5.13
CA PHE A 148 8.31 -1.53 -3.69
C PHE A 148 6.95 -1.08 -3.14
N ASP A 149 6.24 -2.01 -2.50
CA ASP A 149 4.94 -1.79 -1.86
C ASP A 149 5.07 -2.13 -0.37
N ASN A 150 4.84 -1.14 0.50
CA ASN A 150 4.80 -1.34 1.95
C ASN A 150 3.36 -1.46 2.50
N GLY A 151 2.35 -1.51 1.63
CA GLY A 151 0.96 -1.37 2.03
C GLY A 151 0.71 0.00 2.69
N SER A 152 0.29 -0.02 3.96
CA SER A 152 -0.01 1.16 4.76
C SER A 152 0.76 1.11 6.07
N SER A 153 1.28 2.25 6.52
CA SER A 153 1.81 2.40 7.87
C SER A 153 0.71 2.33 8.93
N ALA A 154 1.11 2.29 10.20
CA ALA A 154 0.21 2.24 11.35
C ALA A 154 -0.45 3.59 11.70
N ASN A 155 -0.28 4.64 10.89
CA ASN A 155 -0.91 5.92 11.15
C ASN A 155 -2.44 5.84 11.05
N THR A 156 -3.10 6.65 11.86
CA THR A 156 -4.55 6.85 11.83
C THR A 156 -4.86 8.32 11.65
N PHE A 157 -5.74 8.66 10.71
CA PHE A 157 -6.20 10.01 10.44
C PHE A 157 -7.71 10.08 10.62
N ILE A 158 -8.20 11.04 11.41
CA ILE A 158 -9.64 11.26 11.61
C ILE A 158 -10.02 12.60 11.00
N LEU A 159 -11.12 12.63 10.27
CA LEU A 159 -11.68 13.86 9.73
C LEU A 159 -12.42 14.63 10.85
N LYS A 160 -11.90 15.79 11.25
CA LYS A 160 -12.54 16.71 12.20
C LYS A 160 -12.52 18.12 11.61
N ASP A 161 -13.65 18.83 11.68
CA ASP A 161 -13.77 20.20 11.15
C ASP A 161 -13.30 20.33 9.69
N ASN A 162 -13.65 19.34 8.85
CA ASN A 162 -13.23 19.23 7.45
C ASN A 162 -11.70 19.17 7.23
N LYS A 163 -10.93 18.76 8.24
CA LYS A 163 -9.48 18.59 8.15
C LYS A 163 -9.05 17.23 8.72
N TRP A 164 -8.09 16.60 8.05
CA TRP A 164 -7.49 15.36 8.52
C TRP A 164 -6.54 15.65 9.68
N GLN A 165 -6.78 14.99 10.81
CA GLN A 165 -5.94 15.06 11.99
C GLN A 165 -5.33 13.69 12.25
N GLN A 166 -4.00 13.62 12.31
CA GLN A 166 -3.30 12.41 12.70
C GLN A 166 -3.52 12.16 14.19
N VAL A 167 -3.86 10.92 14.55
CA VAL A 167 -4.00 10.48 15.93
C VAL A 167 -2.76 9.68 16.29
N GLU A 168 -2.14 10.02 17.41
CA GLU A 168 -1.08 9.20 18.00
C GLU A 168 -1.71 7.94 18.59
N ASN A 169 -1.20 6.77 18.18
CA ASN A 169 -1.62 5.47 18.73
C ASN A 169 -1.03 5.24 20.11
#